data_AF-A0AAX1X6B3-F1
#
_entry.id   AF-A0AAX1X6B3-F1
#
_cell.length_a   1.000
_cell.length_b   1.000
_cell.length_c   1.000
_cell.angle_alpha   90.00
_cell.angle_beta   90.00
_cell.angle_gamma   90.00
#
_symmetry.space_group_name_H-M   'P 1'
#
loop_
_entity.id
_entity.type
_entity.pdbx_description
1 polymer ?
#
loop_
_entity_poly.entity_id
_entity_poly.type
_entity_poly.pdbx_seq_one_letter_code
_entity_poly.pdbx_strand_id
1 'polypeptide(L)'
;MTRRSTFSLAGACAAALFAFATAASAQNAPAPTQPRPEAAADTRLHEADQAFVTDATKAVSTQRDAARIADSRSSDRAVKAFAARVAADNEKLSQALRAASPRGVDVPHNDPDPAVLDGIKNLRGDAFDKAYIEQVALDGNRKALSVFQAEIASGRNEQLKNAARKGLPVIQAHYQAAQELASRKHLTSDASK
;
A
#
# COMPACT_ATOMS: atom_id res chain seq x y z
N MET A 1 -21.79 52.60 -0.15
CA MET A 1 -21.05 53.51 -1.08
C MET A 1 -20.98 52.84 -2.44
N THR A 2 -21.88 53.23 -3.33
CA THR A 2 -22.05 52.73 -4.69
C THR A 2 -21.18 53.58 -5.62
N ARG A 3 -20.32 52.97 -6.45
CA ARG A 3 -19.71 53.65 -7.59
C ARG A 3 -20.06 52.93 -8.88
N ARG A 4 -20.99 53.56 -9.60
CA ARG A 4 -21.19 53.48 -11.05
C ARG A 4 -20.01 54.15 -11.74
N SER A 5 -19.67 53.70 -12.96
CA SER A 5 -19.34 54.56 -14.11
C SER A 5 -19.24 53.74 -15.40
N THR A 6 -20.23 53.88 -16.26
CA THR A 6 -20.16 53.68 -17.72
C THR A 6 -19.65 54.97 -18.37
N PHE A 7 -18.93 54.90 -19.51
CA PHE A 7 -19.23 55.68 -20.73
C PHE A 7 -18.29 55.29 -21.88
N SER A 8 -18.91 55.11 -23.05
CA SER A 8 -18.36 54.81 -24.38
C SER A 8 -17.55 55.95 -25.00
N LEU A 9 -16.71 55.65 -26.00
CA LEU A 9 -16.68 56.46 -27.23
C LEU A 9 -16.18 55.67 -28.44
N ALA A 10 -16.95 55.75 -29.51
CA ALA A 10 -16.67 55.25 -30.84
C ALA A 10 -15.67 56.14 -31.57
N GLY A 11 -14.89 55.56 -32.49
CA GLY A 11 -14.06 56.28 -33.45
C GLY A 11 -13.90 55.46 -34.72
N ALA A 12 -14.73 55.72 -35.71
CA ALA A 12 -14.61 55.21 -37.07
C ALA A 12 -14.11 56.34 -37.98
N CYS A 13 -13.10 56.10 -38.83
CA CYS A 13 -12.93 56.79 -40.10
C CYS A 13 -11.87 56.15 -41.01
N ALA A 14 -12.35 55.71 -42.18
CA ALA A 14 -11.80 55.88 -43.53
C ALA A 14 -10.41 55.33 -43.94
N ALA A 15 -10.49 54.25 -44.72
CA ALA A 15 -9.82 53.95 -45.99
C ALA A 15 -8.53 54.70 -46.41
N ALA A 16 -7.50 53.90 -46.71
CA ALA A 16 -6.53 54.19 -47.76
C ALA A 16 -6.13 52.89 -48.48
N LEU A 17 -6.37 52.86 -49.79
CA LEU A 17 -5.93 51.83 -50.73
C LEU A 17 -4.42 51.97 -51.00
N PHE A 18 -3.66 50.90 -50.79
CA PHE A 18 -2.40 50.67 -51.50
C PHE A 18 -2.28 49.19 -51.86
N ALA A 19 -2.33 48.92 -53.16
CA ALA A 19 -1.95 47.64 -53.74
C ALA A 19 -0.43 47.61 -53.91
N PHE A 20 0.24 46.69 -53.21
CA PHE A 20 1.56 46.21 -53.57
C PHE A 20 1.53 44.68 -53.48
N ALA A 21 1.63 44.03 -54.64
CA ALA A 21 1.91 42.61 -54.73
C ALA A 21 3.42 42.41 -54.57
N THR A 22 3.84 41.70 -53.52
CA THR A 22 5.20 41.19 -53.38
C THR A 22 5.15 39.71 -53.00
N ALA A 23 5.94 38.93 -53.74
CA ALA A 23 6.00 37.49 -53.77
C ALA A 23 6.10 36.81 -52.38
N ALA A 24 5.37 35.72 -52.24
CA ALA A 24 5.50 34.77 -51.15
C ALA A 24 6.93 34.21 -51.09
N SER A 25 7.59 34.40 -49.95
CA SER A 25 8.70 33.54 -49.52
C SER A 25 8.20 32.78 -48.30
N ALA A 26 7.81 31.52 -48.51
CA ALA A 26 7.47 30.60 -47.43
C ALA A 26 8.75 30.28 -46.63
N GLN A 27 8.96 30.99 -45.53
CA GLN A 27 9.95 30.61 -44.52
C GLN A 27 9.39 29.41 -43.75
N ASN A 28 9.90 28.21 -44.05
CA ASN A 28 9.77 27.06 -43.17
C ASN A 28 10.54 27.32 -41.87
N ALA A 29 9.91 28.01 -40.93
CA ALA A 29 10.37 28.01 -39.54
C ALA A 29 10.06 26.63 -38.93
N PRO A 30 11.02 25.96 -38.26
CA PRO A 30 10.69 24.78 -37.48
C PRO A 30 9.71 25.19 -36.38
N ALA A 31 8.54 24.55 -36.39
CA ALA A 31 7.54 24.74 -35.34
C ALA A 31 8.16 24.43 -33.97
N PRO A 32 7.88 25.21 -32.91
CA PRO A 32 8.30 24.85 -31.56
C PRO A 32 7.78 23.45 -31.26
N THR A 33 8.69 22.52 -30.98
CA THR A 33 8.36 21.17 -30.57
C THR A 33 7.59 21.27 -29.25
N GLN A 34 6.27 21.23 -29.33
CA GLN A 34 5.47 21.03 -28.12
C GLN A 34 5.90 19.68 -27.53
N PRO A 35 6.17 19.59 -26.22
CA PRO A 35 6.38 18.30 -25.59
C PRO A 35 5.16 17.45 -25.92
N ARG A 36 5.40 16.37 -26.67
CA ARG A 36 4.40 15.33 -26.93
C ARG A 36 3.80 14.98 -25.56
N PRO A 37 2.46 14.94 -25.40
CA PRO A 37 1.88 14.36 -24.20
C PRO A 37 2.54 12.99 -24.05
N GLU A 38 3.25 12.76 -22.95
CA GLU A 38 3.74 11.43 -22.61
C GLU A 38 2.53 10.51 -22.81
N ALA A 39 2.65 9.60 -23.78
CA ALA A 39 1.66 8.57 -23.98
C ALA A 39 1.43 7.96 -22.60
N ALA A 40 0.17 7.94 -22.15
CA ALA A 40 -0.23 7.48 -20.81
C ALA A 40 0.61 6.25 -20.48
N ALA A 41 1.59 6.44 -19.58
CA ALA A 41 2.46 5.36 -19.17
C ALA A 41 1.55 4.26 -18.69
N ASP A 42 1.72 3.07 -19.28
CA ASP A 42 0.97 1.87 -18.94
C ASP A 42 0.84 1.83 -17.41
N THR A 43 -0.39 1.98 -16.88
CA THR A 43 -0.69 2.12 -15.43
C THR A 43 -0.40 0.82 -14.67
N ARG A 44 0.41 -0.07 -15.24
CA ARG A 44 0.74 -1.38 -14.72
C ARG A 44 1.98 -1.26 -13.86
N LEU A 45 1.84 -1.67 -12.61
CA LEU A 45 2.96 -1.81 -11.69
C LEU A 45 4.02 -2.76 -12.24
N HIS A 46 5.27 -2.53 -11.84
CA HIS A 46 6.31 -3.53 -12.03
C HIS A 46 5.90 -4.82 -11.31
N GLU A 47 6.35 -5.97 -11.80
CA GLU A 47 5.95 -7.28 -11.24
C GLU A 47 6.21 -7.38 -9.74
N ALA A 48 7.37 -6.89 -9.27
CA ALA A 48 7.70 -6.86 -7.84
C ALA A 48 6.71 -5.99 -7.03
N ASP A 49 6.37 -4.80 -7.53
CA ASP A 49 5.43 -3.89 -6.87
C ASP A 49 4.02 -4.50 -6.81
N GLN A 50 3.60 -5.18 -7.89
CA GLN A 50 2.30 -5.85 -7.97
C GLN A 50 2.23 -7.05 -7.02
N ALA A 51 3.29 -7.84 -6.96
CA ALA A 51 3.42 -8.95 -6.02
C ALA A 51 3.38 -8.42 -4.57
N PHE A 52 4.12 -7.36 -4.27
CA PHE A 52 4.10 -6.73 -2.95
C PHE A 52 2.71 -6.27 -2.54
N VAL A 53 2.00 -5.54 -3.39
CA VAL A 53 0.63 -5.07 -3.08
C VAL A 53 -0.29 -6.25 -2.77
N THR A 54 -0.23 -7.31 -3.57
CA THR A 54 -1.05 -8.51 -3.38
C THR A 54 -0.69 -9.24 -2.09
N ASP A 55 0.58 -9.60 -1.92
CA ASP A 55 1.03 -10.47 -0.84
C ASP A 55 1.07 -9.74 0.50
N ALA A 56 1.41 -8.44 0.52
CA ALA A 56 1.39 -7.64 1.74
C ALA A 56 -0.04 -7.39 2.21
N THR A 57 -0.97 -7.10 1.29
CA THR A 57 -2.40 -6.97 1.63
C THR A 57 -2.90 -8.26 2.25
N LYS A 58 -2.62 -9.40 1.62
CA LYS A 58 -3.03 -10.72 2.11
C LYS A 58 -2.40 -11.09 3.45
N ALA A 59 -1.10 -10.84 3.63
CA ALA A 59 -0.42 -11.16 4.88
C ALA A 59 -0.95 -10.32 6.06
N VAL A 60 -1.08 -9.01 5.86
CA VAL A 60 -1.51 -8.06 6.90
C VAL A 60 -2.98 -8.27 7.25
N SER A 61 -3.86 -8.49 6.27
CA SER A 61 -5.28 -8.81 6.49
C SER A 61 -5.46 -10.11 7.27
N THR A 62 -4.76 -11.17 6.87
CA THR A 62 -4.82 -12.49 7.53
C THR A 62 -4.44 -12.37 8.99
N GLN A 63 -3.31 -11.74 9.29
CA GLN A 63 -2.84 -11.59 10.66
C GLN A 63 -3.79 -10.73 11.50
N ARG A 64 -4.33 -9.64 10.94
CA ARG A 64 -5.30 -8.79 11.63
C ARG A 64 -6.57 -9.56 11.98
N ASP A 65 -7.14 -10.28 11.02
CA ASP A 65 -8.41 -10.96 11.20
C ASP A 65 -8.25 -12.21 12.09
N ALA A 66 -7.14 -12.94 11.96
CA ALA A 66 -6.77 -14.00 12.90
C ALA A 66 -6.57 -13.47 14.32
N ALA A 67 -5.95 -12.30 14.47
CA ALA A 67 -5.77 -11.67 15.78
C ALA A 67 -7.10 -11.26 16.42
N ARG A 68 -8.08 -10.81 15.65
CA ARG A 68 -9.44 -10.53 16.15
C ARG A 68 -10.14 -11.79 16.65
N ILE A 69 -9.90 -12.94 16.02
CA ILE A 69 -10.45 -14.22 16.48
C ILE A 69 -9.94 -14.55 17.89
N ALA A 70 -8.68 -14.25 18.21
CA ALA A 70 -8.04 -14.60 19.48
C ALA A 70 -8.77 -14.09 20.73
N ASP A 71 -9.44 -12.94 20.65
CA ASP A 71 -10.18 -12.39 21.80
C ASP A 71 -11.27 -13.34 22.31
N SER A 72 -11.94 -14.04 21.39
CA SER A 72 -13.03 -14.98 21.70
C SER A 72 -12.58 -16.45 21.85
N ARG A 73 -11.34 -16.76 21.47
CA ARG A 73 -10.84 -18.15 21.37
C ARG A 73 -9.76 -18.50 22.38
N SER A 74 -8.97 -17.53 22.80
CA SER A 74 -7.95 -17.71 23.84
C SER A 74 -8.49 -17.33 25.21
N SER A 75 -8.00 -17.98 26.27
CA SER A 75 -8.11 -17.52 27.65
C SER A 75 -6.79 -16.94 28.18
N ASP A 76 -5.71 -17.03 27.41
CA ASP A 76 -4.37 -16.60 27.80
C ASP A 76 -4.19 -15.09 27.59
N ARG A 77 -3.82 -14.40 28.67
CA ARG A 77 -3.64 -12.95 28.66
C ARG A 77 -2.50 -12.49 27.73
N ALA A 78 -1.40 -13.25 27.66
CA ALA A 78 -0.27 -12.90 26.81
C ALA A 78 -0.61 -13.08 25.33
N VAL A 79 -1.34 -14.15 24.97
CA VAL A 79 -1.84 -14.36 23.60
C VAL A 79 -2.79 -13.24 23.19
N LYS A 80 -3.76 -12.88 24.04
CA LYS A 80 -4.68 -11.77 23.77
C LYS A 80 -3.98 -10.42 23.62
N ALA A 81 -3.02 -10.12 24.50
CA ALA A 81 -2.27 -8.86 24.43
C ALA A 81 -1.44 -8.76 23.14
N PHE A 82 -0.78 -9.85 22.77
CA PHE A 82 -0.06 -9.93 21.50
C PHE A 82 -1.01 -9.74 20.31
N ALA A 83 -2.13 -10.47 20.28
CA ALA A 83 -3.11 -10.39 19.21
C ALA A 83 -3.71 -8.97 19.07
N ALA A 84 -4.09 -8.33 20.18
CA ALA A 84 -4.62 -6.98 20.16
C ALA A 84 -3.65 -5.97 19.52
N ARG A 85 -2.35 -6.08 19.84
CA ARG A 85 -1.31 -5.27 19.21
C ARG A 85 -1.21 -5.55 17.70
N VAL A 86 -1.11 -6.83 17.32
CA VAL A 86 -1.02 -7.25 15.91
C VAL A 86 -2.21 -6.73 15.10
N ALA A 87 -3.43 -6.82 15.62
CA ALA A 87 -4.63 -6.32 14.96
C ALA A 87 -4.56 -4.79 14.72
N ALA A 88 -4.17 -4.02 15.74
CA ALA A 88 -4.09 -2.57 15.64
C ALA A 88 -2.98 -2.10 14.70
N ASP A 89 -1.80 -2.72 14.78
CA ASP A 89 -0.66 -2.38 13.94
C ASP A 89 -0.90 -2.78 12.48
N ASN A 90 -1.47 -3.95 12.22
CA ASN A 90 -1.79 -4.39 10.87
C ASN A 90 -2.89 -3.55 10.21
N GLU A 91 -3.86 -3.04 10.98
CA GLU A 91 -4.84 -2.08 10.44
C GLU A 91 -4.14 -0.80 9.90
N LYS A 92 -3.17 -0.27 10.65
CA LYS A 92 -2.37 0.88 10.21
C LYS A 92 -1.52 0.55 8.98
N LEU A 93 -0.93 -0.65 8.93
CA LEU A 93 -0.16 -1.12 7.77
C LEU A 93 -1.04 -1.25 6.53
N SER A 94 -2.24 -1.81 6.64
CA SER A 94 -3.21 -1.88 5.53
C SER A 94 -3.59 -0.49 5.02
N GLN A 95 -3.77 0.49 5.90
CA GLN A 95 -4.05 1.87 5.51
C GLN A 95 -2.86 2.52 4.80
N ALA A 96 -1.64 2.32 5.33
CA ALA A 96 -0.42 2.85 4.74
C ALA A 96 -0.13 2.24 3.35
N LEU A 97 -0.35 0.94 3.19
CA LEU A 97 -0.18 0.24 1.91
C LEU A 97 -1.12 0.81 0.86
N ARG A 98 -2.43 0.92 1.16
CA ARG A 98 -3.42 1.52 0.25
C ARG A 98 -3.08 2.97 -0.12
N ALA A 99 -2.59 3.75 0.84
CA ALA A 99 -2.20 5.13 0.59
C ALA A 99 -0.96 5.26 -0.31
N ALA A 100 -0.07 4.25 -0.30
CA ALA A 100 1.13 4.20 -1.14
C ALA A 100 0.87 3.62 -2.54
N SER A 101 -0.23 2.91 -2.73
CA SER A 101 -0.59 2.33 -4.03
C SER A 101 -1.01 3.40 -5.05
N PRO A 102 -0.51 3.35 -6.29
CA PRO A 102 -0.88 4.31 -7.33
C PRO A 102 -2.38 4.31 -7.63
N ARG A 103 -2.89 5.46 -8.08
CA ARG A 103 -4.26 5.56 -8.58
C ARG A 103 -4.45 4.60 -9.76
N GLY A 104 -5.56 3.86 -9.76
CA GLY A 104 -5.89 2.88 -10.80
C GLY A 104 -5.40 1.46 -10.52
N VAL A 105 -4.59 1.25 -9.48
CA VAL A 105 -4.31 -0.09 -8.93
C VAL A 105 -5.39 -0.41 -7.91
N ASP A 106 -6.14 -1.50 -8.14
CA ASP A 106 -7.11 -1.97 -7.16
C ASP A 106 -6.37 -2.69 -6.03
N VAL A 107 -6.51 -2.17 -4.82
CA VAL A 107 -5.96 -2.77 -3.61
C VAL A 107 -7.13 -3.09 -2.69
N PRO A 108 -7.45 -4.39 -2.52
CA PRO A 108 -8.56 -4.80 -1.68
C PRO A 108 -8.45 -4.18 -0.29
N HIS A 109 -9.58 -3.71 0.24
CA HIS A 109 -9.63 -3.22 1.62
C HIS A 109 -9.31 -4.34 2.63
N ASN A 110 -9.74 -5.56 2.30
CA ASN A 110 -9.49 -6.77 3.06
C ASN A 110 -9.39 -7.97 2.11
N ASP A 111 -8.36 -8.79 2.26
CA ASP A 111 -8.16 -10.02 1.48
C ASP A 111 -7.42 -11.08 2.29
N PRO A 112 -7.99 -11.62 3.39
CA PRO A 112 -7.29 -12.57 4.24
C PRO A 112 -7.21 -13.96 3.59
N ASP A 113 -6.20 -14.74 3.97
CA ASP A 113 -6.11 -16.15 3.61
C ASP A 113 -7.17 -16.96 4.38
N PRO A 114 -8.20 -17.48 3.70
CA PRO A 114 -9.27 -18.19 4.38
C PRO A 114 -8.77 -19.50 4.99
N ALA A 115 -7.73 -20.13 4.44
CA ALA A 115 -7.23 -21.40 4.96
C ALA A 115 -6.62 -21.23 6.37
N VAL A 116 -5.92 -20.11 6.60
CA VAL A 116 -5.37 -19.78 7.93
C VAL A 116 -6.49 -19.49 8.92
N LEU A 117 -7.49 -18.69 8.52
CA LEU A 117 -8.62 -18.37 9.41
C LEU A 117 -9.43 -19.62 9.76
N ASP A 118 -9.69 -20.48 8.77
CA ASP A 118 -10.43 -21.71 8.93
C ASP A 118 -9.69 -22.72 9.82
N GLY A 119 -8.37 -22.76 9.74
CA GLY A 119 -7.51 -23.58 10.59
C GLY A 119 -7.61 -23.25 12.08
N ILE A 120 -7.97 -22.02 12.44
CA ILE A 120 -8.00 -21.56 13.85
C ILE A 120 -9.41 -21.26 14.38
N LYS A 121 -10.38 -20.89 13.54
CA LYS A 121 -11.67 -20.30 13.97
C LYS A 121 -12.51 -21.20 14.89
N ASN A 122 -12.34 -22.52 14.76
CA ASN A 122 -13.08 -23.52 15.53
C ASN A 122 -12.31 -24.04 16.76
N LEU A 123 -11.03 -23.67 16.91
CA LEU A 123 -10.22 -24.04 18.07
C LEU A 123 -10.52 -23.13 19.26
N ARG A 124 -10.25 -23.61 20.48
CA ARG A 124 -10.43 -22.88 21.74
C ARG A 124 -9.29 -23.21 22.70
N GLY A 125 -9.02 -22.30 23.64
CA GLY A 125 -8.04 -22.50 24.71
C GLY A 125 -6.65 -22.84 24.16
N ASP A 126 -5.97 -23.79 24.79
CA ASP A 126 -4.59 -24.15 24.45
C ASP A 126 -4.42 -24.63 22.99
N ALA A 127 -5.43 -25.32 22.44
CA ALA A 127 -5.39 -25.74 21.03
C ALA A 127 -5.44 -24.53 20.08
N PHE A 128 -6.23 -23.51 20.42
CA PHE A 128 -6.22 -22.25 19.69
C PHE A 128 -4.90 -21.52 19.84
N ASP A 129 -4.41 -21.36 21.08
CA ASP A 129 -3.17 -20.65 21.37
C ASP A 129 -2.00 -21.23 20.59
N LYS A 130 -1.87 -22.57 20.58
CA LYS A 130 -0.83 -23.27 19.82
C LYS A 130 -0.92 -22.98 18.33
N ALA A 131 -2.07 -23.22 17.72
CA ALA A 131 -2.26 -23.01 16.29
C ALA A 131 -2.07 -21.54 15.88
N TYR A 132 -2.55 -20.61 16.70
CA TYR A 132 -2.38 -19.18 16.48
C TYR A 132 -0.90 -18.76 16.53
N ILE A 133 -0.15 -19.22 17.54
CA ILE A 133 1.27 -18.90 17.67
C ILE A 133 2.07 -19.47 16.50
N GLU A 134 1.84 -20.74 16.13
CA GLU A 134 2.58 -21.40 15.05
C GLU A 134 2.25 -20.79 13.68
N GLN A 135 0.96 -20.74 13.32
CA GLN A 135 0.54 -20.41 11.95
C GLN A 135 0.51 -18.90 11.69
N VAL A 136 0.10 -18.11 12.69
CA VAL A 136 -0.15 -16.67 12.51
C VAL A 136 1.03 -15.87 13.05
N ALA A 137 1.41 -16.10 14.31
CA ALA A 137 2.41 -15.27 14.98
C ALA A 137 3.82 -15.53 14.43
N LEU A 138 4.22 -16.79 14.25
CA LEU A 138 5.54 -17.16 13.72
C LEU A 138 5.55 -17.19 12.19
N ASP A 139 4.80 -18.10 11.58
CA ASP A 139 4.84 -18.30 10.13
C ASP A 139 4.30 -17.10 9.35
N GLY A 140 3.21 -16.50 9.82
CA GLY A 140 2.62 -15.30 9.21
C GLY A 140 3.58 -14.11 9.21
N ASN A 141 4.25 -13.83 10.33
CA ASN A 141 5.23 -12.74 10.39
C ASN A 141 6.50 -13.05 9.60
N ARG A 142 6.98 -14.30 9.60
CA ARG A 142 8.13 -14.70 8.76
C ARG A 142 7.83 -14.47 7.28
N LYS A 143 6.64 -14.83 6.80
CA LYS A 143 6.20 -14.57 5.42
C LYS A 143 6.11 -13.07 5.14
N ALA A 144 5.51 -12.30 6.05
CA ALA A 144 5.40 -10.85 5.90
C ALA A 144 6.78 -10.16 5.85
N LEU A 145 7.76 -10.60 6.66
CA LEU A 145 9.14 -10.10 6.59
C LEU A 145 9.73 -10.31 5.19
N SER A 146 9.57 -11.51 4.62
CA SER A 146 10.05 -11.84 3.28
C SER A 146 9.42 -10.92 2.22
N VAL A 147 8.10 -10.74 2.26
CA VAL A 147 7.35 -9.88 1.32
C VAL A 147 7.83 -8.44 1.38
N PHE A 148 7.98 -7.88 2.59
CA PHE A 148 8.40 -6.49 2.77
C PHE A 148 9.87 -6.29 2.37
N GLN A 149 10.75 -7.25 2.66
CA GLN A 149 12.15 -7.21 2.23
C GLN A 149 12.29 -7.30 0.71
N ALA A 150 11.50 -8.14 0.05
CA ALA A 150 11.50 -8.30 -1.39
C ALA A 150 11.14 -6.99 -2.11
N GLU A 151 10.12 -6.27 -1.62
CA GLU A 151 9.75 -4.96 -2.17
C GLU A 151 10.86 -3.93 -1.99
N ILE A 152 11.48 -3.87 -0.81
CA ILE A 152 12.57 -2.93 -0.54
C ILE A 152 13.74 -3.16 -1.52
N ALA A 153 14.06 -4.42 -1.82
CA ALA A 153 15.16 -4.81 -2.69
C ALA A 153 14.84 -4.63 -4.18
N SER A 154 13.65 -5.04 -4.62
CA SER A 154 13.33 -5.27 -6.03
C SER A 154 12.21 -4.38 -6.58
N GLY A 155 11.49 -3.68 -5.71
CA GLY A 155 10.44 -2.74 -6.08
C GLY A 155 10.98 -1.56 -6.90
N ARG A 156 10.11 -0.99 -7.73
CA ARG A 156 10.39 0.20 -8.56
C ARG A 156 9.53 1.40 -8.16
N ASN A 157 8.40 1.17 -7.48
CA ASN A 157 7.57 2.24 -7.00
C ASN A 157 8.09 2.77 -5.65
N GLU A 158 8.62 3.99 -5.65
CA GLU A 158 9.22 4.58 -4.44
C GLU A 158 8.21 4.78 -3.28
N GLN A 159 6.92 4.95 -3.55
CA GLN A 159 5.91 5.04 -2.49
C GLN A 159 5.70 3.68 -1.81
N LEU A 160 5.60 2.60 -2.58
CA LEU A 160 5.47 1.24 -2.06
C LEU A 160 6.73 0.79 -1.32
N LYS A 161 7.93 1.06 -1.87
CA LYS A 161 9.20 0.82 -1.16
C LYS A 161 9.26 1.57 0.16
N ASN A 162 8.83 2.83 0.19
CA ASN A 162 8.81 3.60 1.44
C ASN A 162 7.80 3.08 2.45
N ALA A 163 6.62 2.62 1.99
CA ALA A 163 5.66 1.94 2.86
C ALA A 163 6.27 0.65 3.43
N ALA A 164 6.94 -0.15 2.61
CA ALA A 164 7.63 -1.37 3.03
C ALA A 164 8.73 -1.07 4.06
N ARG A 165 9.60 -0.08 3.82
CA ARG A 165 10.65 0.33 4.77
C ARG A 165 10.09 0.79 6.12
N LYS A 166 8.96 1.51 6.11
CA LYS A 166 8.30 1.98 7.34
C LYS A 166 7.59 0.84 8.09
N GLY A 167 7.06 -0.14 7.37
CA GLY A 167 6.35 -1.29 7.97
C GLY A 167 7.28 -2.37 8.50
N LEU A 168 8.46 -2.55 7.91
CA LEU A 168 9.38 -3.64 8.25
C LEU A 168 9.74 -3.71 9.75
N PRO A 169 10.06 -2.60 10.45
CA PRO A 169 10.35 -2.64 11.89
C PRO A 169 9.18 -3.13 12.75
N VAL A 170 7.93 -2.85 12.34
CA VAL A 170 6.72 -3.30 13.04
C VAL A 170 6.59 -4.81 12.95
N ILE A 171 6.74 -5.36 11.75
CA ILE A 171 6.66 -6.81 11.48
C ILE A 171 7.80 -7.54 12.19
N GLN A 172 9.00 -6.96 12.21
CA GLN A 172 10.14 -7.54 12.92
C GLN A 172 9.90 -7.59 14.44
N ALA A 173 9.31 -6.53 15.00
CA ALA A 173 8.91 -6.51 16.41
C ALA A 173 7.77 -7.48 16.72
N HIS A 174 6.84 -7.72 15.79
CA HIS A 174 5.82 -8.77 15.93
C HIS A 174 6.46 -10.16 15.92
N TYR A 175 7.40 -10.43 15.00
CA TYR A 175 8.08 -11.73 14.93
C TYR A 175 8.91 -12.03 16.18
N GLN A 176 9.64 -11.04 16.72
CA GLN A 176 10.37 -11.19 17.98
C GLN A 176 9.42 -11.50 19.15
N ALA A 177 8.34 -10.73 19.29
CA ALA A 177 7.35 -10.97 20.34
C ALA A 177 6.66 -12.34 20.18
N ALA A 178 6.48 -12.82 18.94
CA ALA A 178 5.95 -14.15 18.66
C ALA A 178 6.90 -15.27 19.11
N GLN A 179 8.21 -15.12 18.88
CA GLN A 179 9.22 -16.06 19.37
C GLN A 179 9.23 -16.13 20.90
N GLU A 180 9.23 -14.98 21.58
CA GLU A 180 9.16 -14.92 23.03
C GLU A 180 7.88 -15.57 23.57
N LEU A 181 6.74 -15.33 22.90
CA LEU A 181 5.46 -15.93 23.26
C LEU A 181 5.49 -17.47 23.08
N ALA A 182 6.08 -17.96 21.99
CA ALA A 182 6.26 -19.38 21.73
C ALA A 182 7.16 -20.04 22.77
N SER A 183 8.28 -19.42 23.13
CA SER A 183 9.18 -19.94 24.18
C SER A 183 8.49 -20.02 25.53
N ARG A 184 7.73 -19.00 25.94
CA ARG A 184 6.94 -19.02 27.19
C ARG A 184 5.87 -20.12 27.22
N LYS A 185 5.36 -20.52 26.05
CA LYS A 185 4.38 -21.59 25.89
C LYS A 185 5.03 -22.96 25.62
N HIS A 186 6.36 -23.06 25.65
CA HIS A 186 7.11 -24.28 25.37
C HIS A 186 6.81 -24.86 23.96
N LEU A 187 6.47 -23.98 23.01
CA LEU A 187 6.16 -24.35 21.62
C LEU A 187 7.39 -24.31 20.71
N THR A 188 8.48 -23.70 21.16
CA THR A 188 9.79 -23.91 20.53
C THR A 188 10.26 -25.28 21.01
N SER A 189 10.22 -26.29 20.14
CA SER A 189 10.79 -27.59 20.48
C SER A 189 12.23 -27.40 20.94
N ASP A 190 12.61 -28.10 22.01
CA ASP A 190 13.99 -28.36 22.37
C ASP A 190 14.80 -28.74 21.12
N ALA A 191 15.48 -27.77 20.51
CA ALA A 191 16.52 -28.01 19.51
C ALA A 191 17.81 -28.45 20.23
N SER A 192 17.66 -29.42 21.12
CA SER A 192 18.71 -30.03 21.93
C SER A 192 18.36 -31.48 22.20
N LYS A 193 18.31 -32.28 21.14
CA LYS A 193 18.79 -33.67 21.12
C LYS A 193 19.39 -33.97 19.75
#